data_AF-A0A4R4GJW3-F1
#
_entry.id   AF-A0A4R4GJW3-F1
#
_cell.length_a   1.000
_cell.length_b   1.000
_cell.length_c   1.000
_cell.angle_alpha   90.00
_cell.angle_beta   90.00
_cell.angle_gamma   90.00
#
_symmetry.space_group_name_H-M   'P 1'
#
loop_
_entity.id
_entity.type
_entity.pdbx_description
1 polymer ?
#
loop_
_entity_poly.entity_id
_entity_poly.type
_entity_poly.pdbx_seq_one_letter_code
_entity_poly.pdbx_strand_id
1 'polypeptide(L)'
;MNNDYLTINWLETITGCQIKKEKWHNDYVPNLRYDFSNRFVLQGDYSTELATIDPNNIIGISYFDSYAGLNWVQLLENLKYATRYMRNIHSFDDLIEFVNGENSISPFNYNKEGIYMLKLGDSYIVTGGQHRSCLAKFVSIKMTQVHVGHLYNISEKEVLDIINNKMLYNFK
;
A
#
# COMPACT_ATOMS: atom_id res chain seq x y z
N MET A 1 -7.66 -26.35 15.35
CA MET A 1 -6.74 -25.20 15.53
C MET A 1 -6.62 -24.58 14.16
N ASN A 2 -7.32 -23.47 13.93
CA ASN A 2 -7.28 -22.79 12.64
C ASN A 2 -5.92 -22.11 12.49
N ASN A 3 -5.28 -22.30 11.34
CA ASN A 3 -4.09 -21.54 10.92
C ASN A 3 -4.48 -20.11 10.49
N ASP A 4 -5.26 -19.41 11.30
CA ASP A 4 -5.80 -18.11 10.92
C ASP A 4 -4.78 -17.03 11.29
N TYR A 5 -4.25 -16.38 10.25
CA TYR A 5 -3.41 -15.17 10.26
C TYR A 5 -1.89 -15.33 10.53
N LEU A 6 -1.18 -16.04 9.67
CA LEU A 6 0.29 -16.21 9.77
C LEU A 6 1.01 -14.86 9.76
N THR A 7 0.59 -13.92 8.91
CA THR A 7 1.25 -12.61 8.77
C THR A 7 0.93 -11.69 9.94
N ILE A 8 -0.31 -11.66 10.42
CA ILE A 8 -0.65 -10.90 11.65
C ILE A 8 0.15 -11.44 12.84
N ASN A 9 0.16 -12.76 13.06
CA ASN A 9 0.89 -13.35 14.20
C ASN A 9 2.39 -13.01 14.14
N TRP A 10 2.98 -13.03 12.95
CA TRP A 10 4.37 -12.61 12.76
C TRP A 10 4.56 -11.10 13.09
N LEU A 11 3.66 -10.23 12.63
CA LEU A 11 3.70 -8.80 12.95
C LEU A 11 3.59 -8.55 14.46
N GLU A 12 2.63 -9.20 15.14
CA GLU A 12 2.47 -9.11 16.58
C GLU A 12 3.73 -9.58 17.33
N THR A 13 4.39 -10.62 16.81
CA THR A 13 5.64 -11.13 17.38
C THR A 13 6.76 -10.10 17.28
N ILE A 14 7.01 -9.53 16.10
CA ILE A 14 8.14 -8.59 15.91
C ILE A 14 7.89 -7.22 16.52
N THR A 15 6.62 -6.81 16.67
CA THR A 15 6.23 -5.55 17.33
C THR A 15 6.10 -5.68 18.85
N GLY A 16 5.94 -6.91 19.36
CA GLY A 16 5.61 -7.16 20.76
C GLY A 16 4.22 -6.65 21.17
N CYS A 17 3.35 -6.32 20.21
CA CYS A 17 2.04 -5.72 20.44
C CYS A 17 0.95 -6.48 19.71
N GLN A 18 -0.19 -6.69 20.38
CA GLN A 18 -1.36 -7.25 19.72
C GLN A 18 -1.99 -6.23 18.77
N ILE A 19 -2.23 -6.62 17.52
CA ILE A 19 -2.92 -5.81 16.53
C ILE A 19 -4.40 -5.82 16.87
N LYS A 20 -4.90 -4.68 17.35
CA LYS A 20 -6.32 -4.53 17.71
C LYS A 20 -7.18 -4.59 16.47
N LYS A 21 -8.30 -5.31 16.55
CA LYS A 21 -9.27 -5.38 15.46
C LYS A 21 -9.87 -4.00 15.20
N GLU A 22 -9.58 -3.43 14.04
CA GLU A 22 -10.20 -2.18 13.59
C GLU A 22 -11.26 -2.45 12.52
N LYS A 23 -12.18 -1.49 12.32
CA LYS A 23 -13.23 -1.62 11.31
C LYS A 23 -12.63 -1.82 9.91
N TRP A 24 -11.62 -1.01 9.58
CA TRP A 24 -10.99 -1.01 8.26
C TRP A 24 -10.29 -2.31 7.89
N HIS A 25 -9.96 -3.17 8.87
CA HIS A 25 -9.40 -4.49 8.60
C HIS A 25 -10.26 -5.33 7.65
N ASN A 26 -11.59 -5.15 7.70
CA ASN A 26 -12.55 -5.87 6.88
C ASN A 26 -13.13 -5.03 5.74
N ASP A 27 -12.71 -3.77 5.63
CA ASP A 27 -13.12 -2.92 4.52
C ASP A 27 -12.42 -3.40 3.24
N TYR A 28 -13.15 -3.31 2.13
CA TYR A 28 -12.60 -3.60 0.80
C TYR A 28 -11.37 -2.73 0.55
N VAL A 29 -10.36 -3.28 -0.13
CA VAL A 29 -9.20 -2.52 -0.60
C VAL A 29 -9.45 -2.09 -2.04
N PRO A 30 -9.77 -0.80 -2.29
CA PRO A 30 -9.65 -0.18 -3.60
C PRO A 30 -8.35 -0.60 -4.29
N ASN A 31 -8.46 -1.33 -5.40
CA ASN A 31 -7.31 -1.77 -6.19
C ASN A 31 -7.37 -1.15 -7.58
N LEU A 32 -6.60 -0.09 -7.78
CA LEU A 32 -6.48 0.57 -9.07
C LEU A 32 -5.82 -0.36 -10.10
N ARG A 33 -6.42 -0.39 -11.28
CA ARG A 33 -5.90 -1.15 -12.40
C ARG A 33 -4.69 -0.42 -13.00
N TYR A 34 -3.68 -1.18 -13.42
CA TYR A 34 -2.36 -0.64 -13.78
C TYR A 34 -2.40 0.37 -14.95
N ASP A 35 -3.31 0.15 -15.90
CA ASP A 35 -3.61 1.03 -17.02
C ASP A 35 -4.12 2.41 -16.58
N PHE A 36 -4.93 2.46 -15.53
CA PHE A 36 -5.37 3.71 -14.92
C PHE A 36 -4.18 4.46 -14.30
N SER A 37 -3.37 3.78 -13.47
CA SER A 37 -2.20 4.42 -12.84
C SER A 37 -1.17 4.89 -13.86
N ASN A 38 -0.89 4.11 -14.91
CA ASN A 38 0.07 4.49 -15.94
C ASN A 38 -0.40 5.69 -16.76
N ARG A 39 -1.69 5.85 -17.04
CA ARG A 39 -2.16 6.99 -17.83
C ARG A 39 -1.94 8.31 -17.11
N PHE A 40 -2.23 8.41 -15.81
CA PHE A 40 -1.99 9.65 -15.05
C PHE A 40 -0.50 9.90 -14.79
N VAL A 41 0.26 8.85 -14.50
CA VAL A 41 1.72 8.96 -14.28
C VAL A 41 2.47 9.26 -15.59
N LEU A 42 1.97 8.87 -16.76
CA LEU A 42 2.65 9.06 -18.05
C LEU A 42 2.12 10.21 -18.91
N GLN A 43 0.90 10.73 -18.68
CA GLN A 43 0.30 11.79 -19.51
C GLN A 43 0.52 13.23 -19.01
N GLY A 44 1.42 13.45 -18.04
CA GLY A 44 2.01 14.77 -17.81
C GLY A 44 1.26 15.73 -16.89
N ASP A 45 0.07 15.38 -16.41
CA ASP A 45 -0.71 16.19 -15.45
C ASP A 45 -0.49 15.71 -14.00
N TYR A 46 0.77 15.67 -13.55
CA TYR A 46 1.09 15.35 -12.17
C TYR A 46 2.26 16.16 -11.64
N SER A 47 2.17 16.60 -10.39
CA SER A 47 3.33 17.03 -9.60
C SER A 47 3.66 15.96 -8.58
N THR A 48 4.95 15.83 -8.25
CA THR A 48 5.40 14.96 -7.17
C THR A 48 6.04 15.77 -6.05
N GLU A 49 5.67 15.48 -4.81
CA GLU A 49 6.37 15.99 -3.62
C GLU A 49 6.83 14.83 -2.73
N LEU A 50 7.81 15.11 -1.87
CA LEU A 50 8.17 14.21 -0.78
C LEU A 50 7.35 14.57 0.46
N ALA A 51 6.66 13.58 1.01
CA ALA A 51 5.80 13.77 2.18
C ALA A 51 6.07 12.73 3.27
N THR A 52 5.64 13.06 4.50
CA THR A 52 5.44 12.09 5.57
C THR A 52 3.96 11.73 5.64
N ILE A 53 3.65 10.44 5.57
CA ILE A 53 2.28 9.94 5.48
C ILE A 53 1.94 9.12 6.72
N ASP A 54 0.79 9.44 7.34
CA ASP A 54 0.14 8.57 8.29
C ASP A 54 -0.50 7.41 7.52
N PRO A 55 -0.13 6.14 7.79
CA PRO A 55 -0.65 5.02 7.02
C PRO A 55 -2.16 4.79 7.22
N ASN A 56 -2.78 5.40 8.23
CA ASN A 56 -4.24 5.36 8.37
C ASN A 56 -4.96 6.07 7.22
N ASN A 57 -4.32 7.06 6.58
CA ASN A 57 -4.86 7.77 5.43
C ASN A 57 -4.73 6.96 4.12
N ILE A 58 -4.07 5.80 4.14
CA ILE A 58 -4.08 4.89 2.98
C ILE A 58 -5.43 4.20 2.90
N ILE A 59 -6.11 4.38 1.78
CA ILE A 59 -7.42 3.78 1.51
C ILE A 59 -7.37 2.68 0.45
N GLY A 60 -6.26 2.53 -0.26
CA GLY A 60 -6.15 1.54 -1.33
C GLY A 60 -4.75 1.36 -1.89
N ILE A 61 -4.65 0.49 -2.89
CA ILE A 61 -3.43 0.20 -3.63
C ILE A 61 -3.69 0.22 -5.15
N SER A 62 -2.63 0.27 -5.96
CA SER A 62 -2.65 -0.06 -7.39
C SER A 62 -1.73 -1.24 -7.59
N TYR A 63 -2.27 -2.43 -7.91
CA TYR A 63 -1.45 -3.63 -8.08
C TYR A 63 -2.01 -4.60 -9.12
N PHE A 64 -2.46 -4.04 -10.25
CA PHE A 64 -3.05 -4.79 -11.37
C PHE A 64 -4.14 -5.76 -10.89
N ASP A 65 -4.34 -6.89 -11.57
CA ASP A 65 -5.34 -7.90 -11.20
C ASP A 65 -4.97 -8.67 -9.90
N SER A 66 -3.75 -8.50 -9.37
CA SER A 66 -3.36 -9.13 -8.10
C SER A 66 -4.00 -8.39 -6.92
N TYR A 67 -4.50 -9.11 -5.93
CA TYR A 67 -5.23 -8.58 -4.76
C TYR A 67 -6.60 -7.93 -5.06
N ALA A 68 -7.13 -8.11 -6.28
CA ALA A 68 -8.48 -7.66 -6.59
C ALA A 68 -9.53 -8.38 -5.73
N GLY A 69 -10.48 -7.63 -5.17
CA GLY A 69 -11.58 -8.17 -4.36
C GLY A 69 -11.22 -8.52 -2.92
N LEU A 70 -10.01 -8.21 -2.46
CA LEU A 70 -9.60 -8.47 -1.08
C LEU A 70 -10.00 -7.33 -0.15
N ASN A 71 -10.25 -7.67 1.12
CA ASN A 71 -10.17 -6.71 2.22
C ASN A 71 -8.74 -6.57 2.76
N TRP A 72 -8.51 -5.63 3.66
CA TRP A 72 -7.16 -5.33 4.16
C TRP A 72 -6.47 -6.51 4.85
N VAL A 73 -7.19 -7.28 5.67
CA VAL A 73 -6.65 -8.47 6.33
C VAL A 73 -6.30 -9.55 5.30
N GLN A 74 -7.18 -9.78 4.33
CA GLN A 74 -6.90 -10.72 3.25
C GLN A 74 -5.69 -10.28 2.43
N LEU A 75 -5.53 -8.99 2.15
CA LEU A 75 -4.36 -8.46 1.46
C LEU A 75 -3.08 -8.75 2.26
N LEU A 76 -3.08 -8.49 3.57
CA LEU A 76 -1.96 -8.75 4.45
C LEU A 76 -1.56 -10.24 4.47
N GLU A 77 -2.54 -11.13 4.58
CA GLU A 77 -2.28 -12.58 4.59
C GLU A 77 -1.84 -13.11 3.24
N ASN A 78 -2.21 -12.45 2.14
CA ASN A 78 -1.88 -12.88 0.78
C ASN A 78 -0.67 -12.16 0.19
N LEU A 79 0.07 -11.36 0.97
CA LEU A 79 1.25 -10.64 0.46
C LEU A 79 2.19 -11.57 -0.32
N LYS A 80 2.42 -11.26 -1.58
CA LYS A 80 3.42 -11.91 -2.42
C LYS A 80 4.77 -11.80 -1.71
N TYR A 81 5.45 -12.94 -1.57
CA TYR A 81 6.70 -13.07 -0.84
C TYR A 81 6.61 -12.86 0.68
N ALA A 82 5.44 -13.04 1.32
CA ALA A 82 5.27 -12.98 2.78
C ALA A 82 6.33 -13.78 3.55
N THR A 83 6.58 -15.04 3.13
CA THR A 83 7.61 -15.90 3.74
C THR A 83 9.02 -15.32 3.67
N ARG A 84 9.30 -14.52 2.64
CA ARG A 84 10.57 -13.80 2.51
C ARG A 84 10.62 -12.67 3.53
N TYR A 85 9.57 -11.87 3.69
CA TYR A 85 9.56 -10.80 4.70
C TYR A 85 9.76 -11.37 6.11
N MET A 86 9.01 -12.42 6.46
CA MET A 86 9.12 -13.12 7.75
C MET A 86 10.52 -13.67 8.03
N ARG A 87 11.25 -14.09 6.98
CA ARG A 87 12.61 -14.63 7.12
C ARG A 87 13.68 -13.56 7.34
N ASN A 88 13.45 -12.30 6.98
CA ASN A 88 14.51 -11.27 7.04
C ASN A 88 14.18 -10.09 7.97
N ILE A 89 12.96 -10.00 8.48
CA ILE A 89 12.53 -8.95 9.41
C ILE A 89 12.17 -9.64 10.72
N HIS A 90 12.99 -9.42 11.74
CA HIS A 90 12.92 -10.15 13.01
C HIS A 90 12.56 -9.26 14.21
N SER A 91 12.60 -7.94 14.02
CA SER A 91 12.28 -6.95 15.03
C SER A 91 11.44 -5.81 14.46
N PHE A 92 10.87 -5.00 15.34
CA PHE A 92 10.15 -3.79 14.93
C PHE A 92 11.08 -2.77 14.26
N ASP A 93 12.33 -2.66 14.72
CA ASP A 93 13.32 -1.78 14.11
C ASP A 93 13.68 -2.22 12.68
N ASP A 94 13.81 -3.54 12.43
CA ASP A 94 13.98 -4.07 11.07
C ASP A 94 12.79 -3.70 10.17
N LEU A 95 11.58 -3.70 10.73
CA LEU A 95 10.38 -3.33 9.99
C LEU A 95 10.34 -1.83 9.70
N ILE A 96 10.72 -0.98 10.65
CA ILE A 96 10.84 0.47 10.44
C ILE A 96 11.88 0.76 9.36
N GLU A 97 13.04 0.11 9.40
CA GLU A 97 14.09 0.26 8.39
C GLU A 97 13.62 -0.26 7.02
N PHE A 98 12.90 -1.38 6.97
CA PHE A 98 12.32 -1.89 5.73
C PHE A 98 11.31 -0.91 5.11
N VAL A 99 10.55 -0.20 5.93
CA VAL A 99 9.56 0.80 5.48
C VAL A 99 10.23 2.12 5.07
N ASN A 100 11.15 2.65 5.88
CA ASN A 100 11.63 4.04 5.81
C ASN A 100 13.14 4.21 5.48
N GLY A 101 13.92 3.13 5.45
CA GLY A 101 15.37 3.21 5.29
C GLY A 101 15.79 4.00 4.05
N GLU A 102 16.90 4.74 4.16
CA GLU A 102 17.56 5.44 3.02
C GLU A 102 17.91 4.45 1.89
N ASN A 103 18.04 3.17 2.26
CA ASN A 103 18.11 2.02 1.40
C ASN A 103 16.86 1.14 1.55
N SER A 104 15.64 1.67 1.45
CA SER A 104 14.43 0.83 1.32
C SER A 104 14.36 0.07 -0.03
N ILE A 105 15.53 -0.08 -0.65
CA ILE A 105 16.07 -1.33 -1.16
C ILE A 105 15.72 -2.51 -0.22
N SER A 106 14.86 -3.39 -0.71
CA SER A 106 14.78 -4.79 -0.31
C SER A 106 16.15 -5.33 0.17
N PRO A 107 16.26 -6.23 1.17
CA PRO A 107 17.51 -6.92 1.52
C PRO A 107 18.10 -7.79 0.38
N PHE A 108 17.64 -7.58 -0.86
CA PHE A 108 17.93 -8.28 -2.08
C PHE A 108 18.07 -7.37 -3.32
N ASN A 109 18.23 -6.05 -3.11
CA ASN A 109 18.50 -4.93 -4.04
C ASN A 109 18.55 -5.19 -5.56
N TYR A 110 17.90 -4.37 -6.38
CA TYR A 110 18.48 -3.68 -7.56
C TYR A 110 17.43 -2.71 -8.15
N ASN A 111 17.75 -1.41 -8.16
CA ASN A 111 16.99 -0.25 -8.67
C ASN A 111 15.97 0.36 -7.68
N LYS A 112 16.38 1.49 -7.10
CA LYS A 112 15.69 2.29 -6.08
C LYS A 112 14.20 2.53 -6.41
N GLU A 113 13.31 1.78 -5.78
CA GLU A 113 11.86 2.04 -5.83
C GLU A 113 11.42 2.66 -4.50
N GLY A 114 11.09 3.95 -4.53
CA GLY A 114 10.46 4.63 -3.38
C GLY A 114 9.06 4.08 -3.07
N ILE A 115 8.43 4.61 -2.03
CA ILE A 115 6.98 4.47 -1.84
C ILE A 115 6.35 5.58 -2.67
N TYR A 116 5.42 5.20 -3.55
CA TYR A 116 4.69 6.13 -4.41
C TYR A 116 3.22 6.07 -4.04
N MET A 117 2.60 7.24 -3.93
CA MET A 117 1.18 7.36 -3.63
C MET A 117 0.52 8.38 -4.53
N LEU A 118 -0.75 8.16 -4.78
CA LEU A 118 -1.67 9.10 -5.38
C LEU A 118 -2.48 9.77 -4.26
N LYS A 119 -2.45 11.11 -4.17
CA LYS A 119 -3.29 11.84 -3.22
C LYS A 119 -4.69 12.05 -3.77
N LEU A 120 -5.70 11.74 -2.97
CA LEU A 120 -7.13 11.94 -3.24
C LEU A 120 -7.76 12.62 -2.02
N GLY A 121 -7.95 13.94 -2.08
CA GLY A 121 -8.37 14.70 -0.89
C GLY A 121 -7.36 14.54 0.23
N ASP A 122 -7.81 14.02 1.38
CA ASP A 122 -6.96 13.69 2.54
C ASP A 122 -6.46 12.24 2.55
N SER A 123 -6.87 11.45 1.55
CA SER A 123 -6.61 10.02 1.43
C SER A 123 -5.51 9.72 0.40
N TYR A 124 -4.97 8.51 0.46
CA TYR A 124 -3.90 8.07 -0.42
C TYR A 124 -4.17 6.67 -1.00
N ILE A 125 -3.83 6.48 -2.27
CA ILE A 125 -3.73 5.17 -2.91
C ILE A 125 -2.27 4.86 -3.22
N VAL A 126 -1.78 3.71 -2.77
CA VAL A 126 -0.38 3.32 -2.97
C VAL A 126 -0.17 2.82 -4.39
N THR A 127 0.65 3.52 -5.18
CA THR A 127 0.97 3.17 -6.57
C THR A 127 2.31 2.46 -6.71
N GLY A 128 3.16 2.51 -5.68
CA GLY A 128 4.40 1.74 -5.57
C GLY A 128 4.80 1.53 -4.11
N GLY A 129 5.35 0.35 -3.78
CA GLY A 129 5.66 0.00 -2.39
C GLY A 129 4.46 -0.52 -1.59
N GLN A 130 3.53 -1.21 -2.26
CA GLN A 130 2.27 -1.72 -1.71
C GLN A 130 2.49 -2.63 -0.50
N HIS A 131 3.46 -3.55 -0.56
CA HIS A 131 3.73 -4.45 0.56
C HIS A 131 4.25 -3.69 1.79
N ARG A 132 5.22 -2.78 1.61
CA ARG A 132 5.74 -1.91 2.69
C ARG A 132 4.61 -1.11 3.34
N SER A 133 3.77 -0.50 2.51
CA SER A 133 2.65 0.32 2.96
C SER A 133 1.58 -0.48 3.69
N CYS A 134 1.28 -1.71 3.23
CA CYS A 134 0.36 -2.61 3.93
C CYS A 134 0.90 -2.96 5.33
N LEU A 135 2.17 -3.39 5.43
CA LEU A 135 2.76 -3.71 6.73
C LEU A 135 2.75 -2.48 7.64
N ALA A 136 3.19 -1.33 7.14
CA ALA A 136 3.19 -0.06 7.89
C ALA A 136 1.80 0.32 8.42
N LYS A 137 0.73 0.09 7.63
CA LYS A 137 -0.66 0.34 8.06
C LYS A 137 -1.09 -0.52 9.23
N PHE A 138 -0.81 -1.81 9.20
CA PHE A 138 -1.21 -2.72 10.29
C PHE A 138 -0.49 -2.47 11.61
N VAL A 139 0.69 -1.83 11.57
CA VAL A 139 1.49 -1.53 12.77
C VAL A 139 1.68 -0.02 13.00
N SER A 140 0.91 0.82 12.30
CA SER A 140 0.93 2.29 12.42
C SER A 140 2.31 2.96 12.30
N ILE A 141 3.18 2.43 11.42
CA ILE A 141 4.46 3.08 11.11
C ILE A 141 4.22 4.26 10.17
N LYS A 142 4.56 5.48 10.61
CA LYS A 142 4.60 6.65 9.72
C LYS A 142 5.63 6.44 8.62
N MET A 143 5.21 6.64 7.37
CA MET A 143 6.10 6.50 6.21
C MET A 143 6.72 7.84 5.89
N THR A 144 8.04 7.91 5.79
CA THR A 144 8.80 9.11 5.45
C THR A 144 9.30 9.03 4.01
N GLN A 145 9.58 10.19 3.41
CA GLN A 145 10.10 10.30 2.03
C GLN A 145 9.21 9.60 0.98
N VAL A 146 7.88 9.65 1.17
CA VAL A 146 6.92 9.12 0.21
C VAL A 146 6.79 10.09 -0.97
N HIS A 147 6.92 9.57 -2.19
CA HIS A 147 6.64 10.33 -3.41
C HIS A 147 5.13 10.40 -3.62
N VAL A 148 4.55 11.58 -3.45
CA VAL A 148 3.11 11.82 -3.59
C VAL A 148 2.82 12.50 -4.91
N GLY A 149 2.10 11.82 -5.79
CA GLY A 149 1.53 12.35 -7.02
C GLY A 149 0.19 13.03 -6.77
N HIS A 150 0.03 14.23 -7.32
CA HIS A 150 -1.23 14.98 -7.34
C HIS A 150 -1.87 14.90 -8.72
N LEU A 151 -3.17 14.60 -8.79
CA LEU A 151 -3.89 14.63 -10.05
C LEU A 151 -4.48 16.01 -10.30
N TYR A 152 -4.28 16.52 -11.51
CA TYR A 152 -5.02 17.67 -12.00
C TYR A 152 -6.23 17.20 -12.80
N ASN A 153 -7.34 17.95 -12.73
CA ASN A 153 -8.54 17.76 -13.56
C ASN A 153 -9.36 16.47 -13.34
N ILE A 154 -9.23 15.80 -12.19
CA ILE A 154 -10.12 14.70 -11.77
C ILE A 154 -10.36 14.77 -10.27
N SER A 155 -11.60 14.58 -9.83
CA SER A 155 -11.98 14.60 -8.42
C SER A 155 -11.73 13.25 -7.74
N GLU A 156 -11.57 13.26 -6.41
CA GLU A 156 -11.49 12.04 -5.59
C GLU A 156 -12.69 11.10 -5.85
N LYS A 157 -13.90 11.66 -5.93
CA LYS A 157 -15.12 10.90 -6.21
C LYS A 157 -15.01 10.16 -7.55
N GLU A 158 -14.53 10.82 -8.60
CA GLU A 158 -14.38 10.19 -9.91
C GLU A 158 -13.37 9.03 -9.87
N VAL A 159 -12.25 9.20 -9.16
CA VAL A 159 -11.27 8.11 -8.99
C VAL A 159 -11.90 6.93 -8.23
N LEU A 160 -12.62 7.19 -7.14
CA LEU A 160 -13.28 6.15 -6.36
C LEU A 160 -14.41 5.46 -7.14
N ASP A 161 -15.18 6.20 -7.92
CA ASP A 161 -16.23 5.66 -8.79
C ASP A 161 -15.62 4.74 -9.86
N ILE A 162 -14.46 5.07 -10.40
CA ILE A 162 -13.72 4.23 -11.37
C ILE A 162 -13.27 2.91 -10.72
N ILE A 163 -12.72 2.99 -9.50
CA ILE A 163 -12.27 1.81 -8.76
C ILE A 163 -13.45 0.89 -8.43
N ASN A 164 -14.53 1.47 -7.91
CA ASN A 164 -15.66 0.72 -7.37
C ASN A 164 -16.52 0.08 -8.46
N ASN A 165 -16.65 0.70 -9.64
CA ASN A 165 -17.62 0.24 -10.62
C ASN A 165 -17.11 -0.87 -11.57
N LYS A 166 -15.84 -1.32 -11.50
CA LYS A 166 -15.23 -2.19 -12.53
C LYS A 166 -15.61 -1.75 -13.96
N MET A 167 -15.90 -0.47 -14.16
CA MET A 167 -16.54 -0.02 -15.39
C MET A 167 -15.49 -0.11 -16.47
N LEU A 168 -15.82 -0.95 -17.46
CA LEU A 168 -15.26 -0.98 -18.80
C LEU A 168 -15.28 0.44 -19.35
N TYR A 169 -14.31 1.25 -18.97
CA TYR A 169 -13.93 2.36 -19.81
C TYR A 169 -13.23 1.74 -21.01
N ASN A 170 -14.03 1.43 -22.02
CA ASN A 170 -13.56 1.47 -23.40
C ASN A 170 -13.23 2.93 -23.69
N PHE A 171 -12.07 3.37 -23.22
CA PHE A 171 -11.47 4.61 -23.67
C PHE A 171 -11.06 4.39 -25.13
N LYS A 172 -11.89 4.89 -26.06
CA LYS A 172 -11.53 5.02 -27.48
C LYS A 172 -10.31 5.93 -27.65
#